data_AF-A0A642A8H7-F1
#
_entry.id   AF-A0A642A8H7-F1
#
_cell.length_a   1.000
_cell.length_b   1.000
_cell.length_c   1.000
_cell.angle_alpha   90.00
_cell.angle_beta   90.00
_cell.angle_gamma   90.00
#
_symmetry.space_group_name_H-M   'P 1'
#
loop_
_entity.id
_entity.type
_entity.pdbx_description
1 polymer ?
#
loop_
_entity_poly.entity_id
_entity_poly.type
_entity_poly.pdbx_seq_one_letter_code
_entity_poly.pdbx_strand_id
1 'polypeptide(L)' 'MNKEPLINIIVPVYNTEKYIRKCLDSIVNQTYRNLEIILVD' A
#
# COMPACT_ATOMS: atom_id res chain seq x y z
N MET A 1 -7.97 4.05 -24.77
CA MET A 1 -8.15 2.99 -23.75
C MET A 1 -6.99 3.07 -22.78
N ASN A 2 -7.12 3.85 -21.71
CA ASN A 2 -6.10 3.85 -20.66
C ASN A 2 -6.61 2.94 -19.55
N LYS A 3 -6.26 1.66 -19.62
CA LYS A 3 -6.36 0.78 -18.45
C LYS A 3 -5.09 1.03 -17.66
N GLU A 4 -5.16 1.92 -16.67
CA GLU A 4 -4.12 2.02 -15.66
C GLU A 4 -3.97 0.63 -15.01
N PRO A 5 -2.78 0.00 -15.03
CA PRO A 5 -2.61 -1.35 -14.48
C PRO A 5 -2.89 -1.37 -12.97
N LEU A 6 -3.67 -2.32 -12.47
CA LEU A 6 -3.80 -2.46 -11.02
C LEU A 6 -2.44 -2.89 -10.44
N ILE A 7 -1.95 -2.16 -9.44
CA ILE A 7 -0.72 -2.50 -8.71
C ILE A 7 -1.11 -3.02 -7.33
N ASN A 8 -0.69 -4.24 -7.03
CA ASN A 8 -0.93 -4.88 -5.74
C ASN A 8 0.29 -4.70 -4.84
N ILE A 9 0.08 -4.17 -3.65
CA ILE A 9 1.11 -3.91 -2.63
C ILE A 9 0.80 -4.79 -1.43
N ILE A 10 1.64 -5.79 -1.21
CA ILE A 10 1.53 -6.70 -0.06
C ILE A 10 2.47 -6.19 1.03
N VAL A 11 1.92 -5.88 2.20
CA VAL A 11 2.68 -5.38 3.34
C VAL A 11 2.61 -6.40 4.47
N PRO A 12 3.68 -7.18 4.71
CA PRO A 12 3.76 -8.03 5.88
C PRO A 12 3.89 -7.17 7.14
N VAL A 13 3.12 -7.48 8.18
CA VAL A 13 3.02 -6.71 9.42
C VAL A 13 3.22 -7.60 10.63
N TYR A 14 4.47 -7.67 11.10
CA TYR A 14 4.83 -8.37 12.33
C TYR A 14 5.40 -7.40 13.38
N ASN A 15 4.69 -7.20 14.49
CA ASN A 15 5.08 -6.24 15.56
C ASN A 15 5.38 -4.80 15.05
N THR A 16 4.73 -4.38 13.97
CA THR A 16 5.00 -3.13 13.24
C THR A 16 4.13 -1.93 13.66
N GLU A 17 3.42 -2.00 14.79
CA GLU A 17 2.43 -1.00 15.25
C GLU A 17 2.96 0.45 15.18
N LYS A 18 4.23 0.67 15.49
CA LYS A 18 4.86 2.00 15.49
C LYS A 18 5.18 2.56 14.10
N TYR A 19 5.31 1.71 13.07
CA TYR A 19 5.81 2.11 11.75
C TYR A 19 4.78 1.92 10.64
N ILE A 20 3.75 1.10 10.87
CA ILE A 20 2.75 0.77 9.86
C ILE A 20 2.01 2.00 9.36
N ARG A 21 1.69 2.95 10.25
CA ARG A 21 1.04 4.21 9.88
C ARG A 21 1.87 5.02 8.88
N LYS A 22 3.16 5.23 9.15
CA LYS A 22 4.05 5.97 8.23
C LYS A 22 4.19 5.26 6.89
N CYS A 23 4.26 3.93 6.88
CA CYS A 23 4.30 3.13 5.66
C CYS A 23 3.02 3.31 4.82
N LEU A 24 1.86 3.14 5.44
CA LEU A 24 0.56 3.30 4.78
C LEU A 24 0.34 4.74 4.30
N ASP A 25 0.67 5.74 5.11
CA ASP A 25 0.60 7.15 4.73
C ASP A 25 1.48 7.43 3.49
N SER A 26 2.64 6.77 3.37
CA SER A 26 3.50 6.89 2.19
C SER A 26 2.89 6.25 0.94
N ILE A 27 2.18 5.13 1.08
CA ILE A 27 1.56 4.41 -0.05
C ILE A 27 0.30 5.14 -0.53
N VAL A 28 -0.52 5.64 0.39
CA VAL A 28 -1.78 6.34 0.08
C VAL A 28 -1.53 7.70 -0.60
N ASN A 29 -0.42 8.37 -0.28
CA ASN A 29 -0.06 9.67 -0.85
C ASN A 29 0.70 9.58 -2.19
N GLN A 30 0.78 8.40 -2.81
CA GLN A 30 1.39 8.26 -4.14
C GLN A 30 0.56 8.97 -5.23
N THR A 31 1.24 9.43 -6.27
CA THR A 31 0.59 10.05 -7.44
C THR A 31 -0.22 9.03 -8.25
N TYR A 32 0.22 7.77 -8.24
CA TYR A 32 -0.50 6.65 -8.84
C TYR A 32 -1.67 6.20 -7.95
N ARG A 33 -2.86 6.07 -8.53
CA ARG A 33 -4.10 5.87 -7.76
C ARG A 33 -4.70 4.47 -7.87
N ASN A 34 -4.34 3.69 -8.90
CA ASN A 34 -4.90 2.35 -9.10
C ASN A 34 -4.13 1.29 -8.28
N LEU A 35 -4.24 1.39 -6.95
CA LEU A 35 -3.52 0.57 -5.98
C LEU A 35 -4.48 -0.33 -5.20
N GLU A 36 -4.06 -1.57 -4.96
CA GLU A 36 -4.64 -2.47 -3.96
C GLU A 36 -3.58 -2.74 -2.88
N ILE A 37 -3.95 -2.59 -1.61
CA ILE A 37 -3.03 -2.76 -0.47
C ILE A 37 -3.54 -3.93 0.38
N ILE A 38 -2.71 -4.94 0.58
CA ILE A 38 -3.04 -6.14 1.34
C ILE A 38 -2.09 -6.24 2.54
N LEU A 39 -2.64 -6.20 3.74
CA LEU A 39 -1.90 -6.42 4.98
C LEU A 39 -1.94 -7.91 5.35
N VAL A 40 -0.78 -8.48 5.71
CA VAL A 40 -0.65 -9.89 6.10
C VAL A 40 0.17 -9.97 7.39
N ASP A 41 -0.28 -10.73 8.38
CA ASP A 41 0.43 -10.97 9.65
C ASP A 41 1.63 -11.92 9.46
#